data_AF-A0A383AA08-F1
#
_entry.id   AF-A0A383AA08-F1
#
_cell.length_a   1.000
_cell.length_b   1.000
_cell.length_c   1.000
_cell.angle_alpha   90.00
_cell.angle_beta   90.00
_cell.angle_gamma   90.00
#
_symmetry.space_group_name_H-M   'P 1'
#
loop_
_entity.id
_entity.type
_entity.pdbx_description
1 polymer ?
#
loop_
_entity_poly.entity_id
_entity_poly.type
_entity_poly.pdbx_seq_one_letter_code
_entity_poly.pdbx_strand_id
1 'polypeptide(L)'
;YRVWLSDENGNRLKELEMATPGSFSFVVPKGESYDVKAFRDANSDGWPNNGDPWAHHANEPIEVNATRNDFNVPLVDRDSDEDGWLDLHEEQIGTDPYDANSKPGLDYGLVAYYPFDGNASDMSGNGHDGTVNGATLATDRHGGSERAYSFDGVNDWIESTIGQHDTITFTSWVRVDVFNKYYPKIVAFGSVHPVFQVGFLGNTPGYVSQGLVGVISSTSSIGNGGHASTVQSPKQNPGEWFHVTSILGINE
;
A
#
# COMPACT_ATOMS: atom_id res chain seq x y z
N TYR A 1 13.96 4.55 -18.49
CA TYR A 1 14.57 5.90 -18.39
C TYR A 1 15.14 6.28 -19.72
N ARG A 2 15.06 7.56 -20.06
CA ARG A 2 15.61 8.10 -21.31
C ARG A 2 16.47 9.30 -21.04
N VAL A 3 17.50 9.46 -21.84
CA VAL A 3 18.37 10.64 -21.85
C VAL A 3 18.45 11.15 -23.27
N TRP A 4 18.15 12.42 -23.46
CA TRP A 4 18.26 13.13 -24.72
C TRP A 4 19.43 14.09 -24.65
N LEU A 5 20.18 14.15 -25.74
CA LEU A 5 21.17 15.18 -26.00
C LEU A 5 20.66 16.04 -27.16
N SER A 6 20.58 17.33 -26.93
CA SER A 6 20.17 18.32 -27.94
C SER A 6 21.29 19.31 -28.23
N ASP A 7 21.27 19.93 -29.41
CA ASP A 7 22.12 21.09 -29.71
C ASP A 7 21.60 22.37 -29.04
N GLU A 8 22.34 23.47 -29.17
CA GLU A 8 21.96 24.80 -28.67
C GLU A 8 20.64 25.35 -29.22
N ASN A 9 20.16 24.79 -30.34
CA ASN A 9 18.89 25.17 -30.97
C ASN A 9 17.73 24.26 -30.53
N GLY A 10 17.98 23.31 -29.61
CA GLY A 10 17.00 22.35 -29.11
C GLY A 10 16.75 21.17 -30.06
N ASN A 11 17.54 21.00 -31.12
CA ASN A 11 17.41 19.83 -31.99
C ASN A 11 18.01 18.61 -31.30
N ARG A 12 17.20 17.56 -31.13
CA ARG A 12 17.66 16.30 -30.54
C ARG A 12 18.68 15.62 -31.47
N LEU A 13 19.90 15.45 -30.97
CA LEU A 13 21.02 14.83 -31.69
C LEU A 13 21.16 13.35 -31.36
N LYS A 14 20.97 12.99 -30.09
CA LYS A 14 21.15 11.62 -29.60
C LYS A 14 20.12 11.28 -28.53
N GLU A 15 19.89 10.00 -28.38
CA GLU A 15 19.03 9.43 -27.35
C GLU A 15 19.68 8.15 -26.81
N LEU A 16 19.49 7.92 -25.52
CA LEU A 16 19.85 6.67 -24.85
C LEU A 16 18.67 6.21 -24.00
N GLU A 17 18.30 4.93 -24.15
CA GLU A 17 17.33 4.27 -23.28
C GLU A 17 18.06 3.40 -22.25
N MET A 18 17.58 3.45 -21.01
CA MET A 18 18.19 2.78 -19.86
C MET A 18 17.11 2.10 -19.01
N ALA A 19 17.37 0.86 -18.62
CA ALA A 19 16.47 0.08 -17.78
C ALA A 19 16.40 0.61 -16.34
N THR A 20 17.52 1.12 -15.81
CA THR A 20 17.63 1.67 -14.45
C THR A 20 18.33 3.04 -14.48
N PRO A 21 18.17 3.89 -13.45
CA PRO A 21 18.98 5.08 -13.30
C PRO A 21 20.47 4.70 -13.25
N GLY A 22 21.33 5.55 -13.80
CA GLY A 22 22.76 5.30 -13.77
C GLY A 22 23.56 6.25 -14.65
N SER A 23 24.85 5.97 -14.78
CA SER A 23 25.73 6.72 -15.66
C SER A 23 25.34 6.52 -17.13
N PHE A 24 25.38 7.61 -17.88
CA PHE A 24 25.23 7.62 -19.34
C PHE A 24 26.42 8.35 -19.97
N SER A 25 26.60 8.17 -21.28
CA SER A 25 27.64 8.88 -22.02
C SER A 25 27.25 9.08 -23.48
N PHE A 26 27.66 10.23 -24.03
CA PHE A 26 27.56 10.52 -25.44
C PHE A 26 28.93 10.97 -25.96
N VAL A 27 29.33 10.49 -27.14
CA VAL A 27 30.49 11.02 -27.86
C VAL A 27 30.00 12.14 -28.78
N VAL A 28 30.52 13.36 -28.62
CA VAL A 28 30.03 14.55 -29.33
C VAL A 28 31.19 15.36 -29.93
N PRO A 29 30.97 16.12 -31.02
CA PRO A 29 31.94 17.07 -31.52
C PRO A 29 32.42 18.05 -30.45
N LYS A 30 33.73 18.32 -30.47
CA LYS A 30 34.37 19.30 -29.61
C LYS A 30 34.08 20.72 -30.10
N GLY A 31 33.87 21.65 -29.15
CA GLY A 31 33.69 23.07 -29.41
C GLY A 31 32.23 23.49 -29.61
N GLU A 32 31.30 22.54 -29.47
CA GLU A 32 29.86 22.77 -29.56
C GLU A 32 29.22 22.76 -28.16
N SER A 33 27.99 23.26 -28.09
CA SER A 33 27.20 23.39 -26.87
C SER A 33 25.99 22.44 -26.90
N TYR A 34 25.68 21.80 -25.76
CA TYR A 34 24.64 20.77 -25.69
C TYR A 34 23.70 20.90 -24.47
N ASP A 35 22.42 20.62 -24.66
CA ASP A 35 21.43 20.39 -23.59
C ASP A 35 21.33 18.89 -23.32
N VAL A 36 21.24 18.51 -22.04
CA VAL A 36 21.00 17.13 -21.62
C VAL A 36 19.73 17.07 -20.79
N LYS A 37 18.69 16.48 -21.38
CA LYS A 37 17.44 16.17 -20.70
C LYS A 37 17.38 14.70 -20.32
N ALA A 38 17.00 14.39 -19.09
CA ALA A 38 16.72 13.03 -18.65
C ALA A 38 15.30 12.94 -18.11
N PHE A 39 14.66 11.78 -18.28
CA PHE A 39 13.32 11.53 -17.75
C PHE A 39 13.08 10.04 -17.54
N ARG A 40 12.11 9.74 -16.66
CA ARG A 40 11.46 8.43 -16.64
C ARG A 40 10.35 8.48 -17.67
N ASP A 41 10.30 7.46 -18.52
CA ASP A 41 9.26 7.28 -19.53
C ASP A 41 8.41 6.11 -19.04
N ALA A 42 7.35 6.43 -18.28
CA ALA A 42 6.58 5.42 -17.58
C ALA A 42 5.68 4.60 -18.51
N ASN A 43 5.14 5.24 -19.55
CA ASN A 43 4.21 4.64 -20.51
C ASN A 43 4.90 4.11 -21.79
N SER A 44 6.23 4.27 -21.90
CA SER A 44 7.06 3.81 -23.01
C SER A 44 6.71 4.42 -24.37
N ASP A 45 6.17 5.64 -24.38
CA ASP A 45 5.81 6.36 -25.61
C ASP A 45 6.98 7.18 -26.19
N GLY A 46 8.08 7.27 -25.44
CA GLY A 46 9.28 7.97 -25.84
C GLY A 46 9.35 9.42 -25.41
N TRP A 47 8.36 9.98 -24.73
CA TRP A 47 8.32 11.39 -24.32
C TRP A 47 8.23 11.53 -22.80
N PRO A 48 8.72 12.65 -22.21
CA PRO A 48 8.38 12.99 -20.85
C PRO A 48 6.93 13.48 -20.84
N ASN A 49 6.00 12.61 -20.45
CA ASN A 49 4.58 12.91 -20.39
C ASN A 49 4.23 13.78 -19.19
N ASN A 50 2.93 14.03 -19.05
CA ASN A 50 2.42 14.66 -17.84
C ASN A 50 2.78 13.77 -16.63
N GLY A 51 3.30 14.38 -15.58
CA GLY A 51 3.72 13.66 -14.36
C GLY A 51 4.97 12.78 -14.46
N ASP A 52 5.54 12.52 -15.64
CA ASP A 52 6.83 11.83 -15.76
C ASP A 52 7.95 12.69 -15.11
N PRO A 53 8.73 12.16 -14.15
CA PRO A 53 9.84 12.90 -13.58
C PRO A 53 10.89 13.18 -14.64
N TRP A 54 11.07 14.45 -14.95
CA TRP A 54 12.04 14.92 -15.92
C TRP A 54 12.86 16.08 -15.38
N ALA A 55 14.09 16.19 -15.85
CA ALA A 55 14.96 17.31 -15.57
C ALA A 55 15.93 17.53 -16.73
N HIS A 56 16.55 18.69 -16.72
CA HIS A 56 17.61 19.08 -17.63
C HIS A 56 18.80 19.60 -16.82
N HIS A 57 19.98 19.71 -17.42
CA HIS A 57 21.15 20.14 -16.67
C HIS A 57 21.03 21.62 -16.31
N ALA A 58 21.27 22.02 -15.07
CA ALA A 58 21.00 23.40 -14.63
C ALA A 58 21.82 24.52 -15.31
N ASN A 59 22.81 24.18 -16.17
CA ASN A 59 23.69 25.12 -16.86
C ASN A 59 23.72 24.87 -18.38
N GLU A 60 22.55 24.92 -19.02
CA GLU A 60 22.46 24.71 -20.46
C GLU A 60 22.75 25.99 -21.24
N PRO A 61 23.49 25.89 -22.36
CA PRO A 61 24.07 24.68 -22.94
C PRO A 61 25.49 24.35 -22.41
N ILE A 62 25.82 23.06 -22.34
CA ILE A 62 27.11 22.52 -21.92
C ILE A 62 28.11 22.62 -23.07
N GLU A 63 29.08 23.53 -22.98
CA GLU A 63 30.22 23.53 -23.92
C GLU A 63 31.14 22.32 -23.68
N VAL A 64 31.43 21.58 -24.75
CA VAL A 64 32.29 20.38 -24.70
C VAL A 64 33.62 20.66 -25.39
N ASN A 65 34.60 21.13 -24.62
CA ASN A 65 35.97 21.37 -25.09
C ASN A 65 36.97 20.24 -24.73
N ALA A 66 36.54 19.30 -23.88
CA ALA A 66 37.24 18.09 -23.44
C ALA A 66 36.21 17.08 -22.91
N THR A 67 36.63 15.87 -22.56
CA THR A 67 35.77 14.90 -21.86
C THR A 67 35.21 15.50 -20.57
N ARG A 68 33.90 15.39 -20.36
CA ARG A 68 33.18 15.87 -19.18
C ARG A 68 32.44 14.74 -18.49
N ASN A 69 32.49 14.73 -17.16
CA ASN A 69 31.83 13.78 -16.26
C ASN A 69 31.39 14.47 -14.95
N ASP A 70 31.27 15.80 -15.00
CA ASP A 70 31.10 16.71 -13.87
C ASP A 70 29.66 17.19 -13.71
N PHE A 71 28.70 16.53 -14.36
CA PHE A 71 27.30 16.91 -14.33
C PHE A 71 26.38 15.72 -14.03
N ASN A 72 25.26 16.03 -13.37
CA ASN A 72 24.17 15.12 -13.06
C ASN A 72 22.85 15.75 -13.47
N VAL A 73 21.85 14.90 -13.75
CA VAL A 73 20.47 15.31 -14.03
C VAL A 73 19.55 14.62 -13.00
N PRO A 74 19.27 15.26 -11.86
CA PRO A 74 18.46 14.65 -10.81
C PRO A 74 17.00 14.65 -11.21
N LEU A 75 16.38 13.46 -11.22
CA LEU A 75 14.94 13.33 -11.40
C LEU A 75 14.27 13.43 -10.02
N VAL A 76 13.27 14.31 -9.92
CA VAL A 76 12.44 14.46 -8.73
C VAL A 76 11.01 14.19 -9.14
N ASP A 77 10.42 13.21 -8.48
CA ASP A 77 8.99 12.94 -8.57
C ASP A 77 8.28 13.87 -7.58
N ARG A 78 7.31 14.64 -8.05
CA ARG A 78 6.60 15.66 -7.26
C ARG A 78 5.21 15.15 -6.91
N ASP A 79 4.57 15.84 -6.00
CA ASP A 79 3.13 15.78 -5.75
C ASP A 79 2.63 17.19 -6.11
N SER A 80 2.16 17.35 -7.33
CA SER A 80 1.90 18.66 -7.93
C SER A 80 0.58 19.29 -7.47
N ASP A 81 -0.36 18.51 -6.97
CA ASP A 81 -1.64 18.96 -6.43
C ASP A 81 -1.76 18.83 -4.90
N GLU A 82 -0.74 18.28 -4.25
CA GLU A 82 -0.59 18.11 -2.80
C GLU A 82 -1.63 17.17 -2.16
N ASP A 83 -2.11 16.17 -2.91
CA ASP A 83 -3.11 15.22 -2.44
C ASP A 83 -2.51 13.96 -1.77
N GLY A 84 -1.19 13.81 -1.83
CA GLY A 84 -0.41 12.73 -1.24
C GLY A 84 -0.02 11.61 -2.22
N TRP A 85 -0.41 11.70 -3.49
CA TRP A 85 0.09 10.85 -4.57
C TRP A 85 1.19 11.58 -5.36
N LEU A 86 2.19 10.83 -5.81
CA LEU A 86 3.25 11.40 -6.64
C LEU A 86 2.81 11.41 -8.11
N ASP A 87 3.18 12.44 -8.87
CA ASP A 87 2.72 12.67 -10.24
C ASP A 87 2.96 11.46 -11.14
N LEU A 88 4.14 10.83 -11.01
CA LEU A 88 4.47 9.64 -11.77
C LEU A 88 3.54 8.48 -11.46
N HIS A 89 3.18 8.33 -10.19
CA HIS A 89 2.30 7.28 -9.74
C HIS A 89 0.93 7.41 -10.38
N GLU A 90 0.42 8.65 -10.42
CA GLU A 90 -0.86 9.00 -11.01
C GLU A 90 -0.90 8.79 -12.53
N GLU A 91 0.16 9.19 -13.23
CA GLU A 91 0.31 8.91 -14.66
C GLU A 91 0.28 7.39 -14.93
N GLN A 92 0.92 6.57 -14.09
CA GLN A 92 0.97 5.12 -14.27
C GLN A 92 -0.40 4.44 -14.12
N ILE A 93 -1.31 5.03 -13.35
CA ILE A 93 -2.67 4.52 -13.13
C ILE A 93 -3.72 5.25 -13.98
N GLY A 94 -3.32 6.32 -14.69
CA GLY A 94 -4.18 7.11 -15.56
C GLY A 94 -5.05 8.13 -14.81
N THR A 95 -4.62 8.63 -13.66
CA THR A 95 -5.23 9.76 -12.96
C THR A 95 -4.49 11.07 -13.30
N ASP A 96 -5.05 12.23 -12.93
CA ASP A 96 -4.53 13.53 -13.38
C ASP A 96 -3.69 14.16 -12.27
N PRO A 97 -2.37 14.29 -12.43
CA PRO A 97 -1.46 14.75 -11.36
C PRO A 97 -1.61 16.23 -11.00
N TYR A 98 -2.55 16.94 -11.62
CA TYR A 98 -2.84 18.35 -11.33
C TYR A 98 -4.27 18.58 -10.81
N ASP A 99 -5.04 17.52 -10.54
CA ASP A 99 -6.37 17.59 -9.95
C ASP A 99 -6.48 16.67 -8.74
N ALA A 100 -6.47 17.25 -7.53
CA ALA A 100 -6.56 16.51 -6.27
C ALA A 100 -7.83 15.65 -6.11
N ASN A 101 -8.81 15.76 -7.02
CA ASN A 101 -9.99 14.89 -7.09
C ASN A 101 -9.81 13.69 -8.04
N SER A 102 -8.81 13.71 -8.91
CA SER A 102 -8.43 12.66 -9.84
C SER A 102 -7.29 11.85 -9.23
N LYS A 103 -7.66 10.95 -8.32
CA LYS A 103 -6.71 10.09 -7.57
C LYS A 103 -7.01 8.60 -7.78
N PRO A 104 -6.08 7.69 -7.46
CA PRO A 104 -6.36 6.25 -7.54
C PRO A 104 -7.62 5.85 -6.75
N GLY A 105 -8.35 4.89 -7.30
CA GLY A 105 -9.52 4.29 -6.67
C GLY A 105 -9.16 3.46 -5.43
N LEU A 106 -10.17 3.08 -4.65
CA LEU A 106 -9.99 2.22 -3.46
C LEU A 106 -9.54 0.79 -3.79
N ASP A 107 -9.64 0.40 -5.06
CA ASP A 107 -9.11 -0.83 -5.61
C ASP A 107 -7.60 -0.77 -5.85
N TYR A 108 -7.00 0.43 -5.87
CA TYR A 108 -5.55 0.56 -5.96
C TYR A 108 -4.86 0.03 -4.70
N GLY A 109 -3.93 -0.90 -4.89
CA GLY A 109 -3.25 -1.59 -3.79
C GLY A 109 -4.15 -2.53 -2.97
N LEU A 110 -5.40 -2.76 -3.41
CA LEU A 110 -6.31 -3.70 -2.78
C LEU A 110 -5.79 -5.12 -2.96
N VAL A 111 -5.44 -5.78 -1.86
CA VAL A 111 -4.92 -7.15 -1.89
C VAL A 111 -6.06 -8.16 -1.99
N ALA A 112 -7.08 -8.04 -1.15
CA ALA A 112 -8.24 -8.93 -1.17
C ALA A 112 -9.49 -8.19 -0.66
N TYR A 113 -10.66 -8.56 -1.16
CA TYR A 113 -11.93 -7.97 -0.74
C TYR A 113 -13.01 -9.04 -0.59
N TYR A 114 -13.49 -9.22 0.64
CA TYR A 114 -14.51 -10.20 0.98
C TYR A 114 -15.81 -9.48 1.34
N PRO A 115 -16.77 -9.31 0.41
CA PRO A 115 -18.06 -8.68 0.71
C PRO A 115 -18.95 -9.58 1.59
N PHE A 116 -18.62 -10.87 1.71
CA PHE A 116 -19.38 -11.88 2.42
C PHE A 116 -20.84 -12.00 1.97
N ASP A 117 -21.11 -11.84 0.66
CA ASP A 117 -22.44 -11.84 0.03
C ASP A 117 -22.96 -13.26 -0.28
N GLY A 118 -22.82 -14.16 0.68
CA GLY A 118 -23.26 -15.56 0.61
C GLY A 118 -22.10 -16.57 0.51
N ASN A 119 -20.86 -16.10 0.36
CA ASN A 119 -19.66 -16.92 0.39
C ASN A 119 -18.45 -16.12 0.90
N ALA A 120 -17.26 -16.74 0.93
CA ALA A 120 -16.00 -16.09 1.29
C ALA A 120 -15.09 -15.84 0.06
N SER A 121 -15.67 -15.61 -1.12
CA SER A 121 -14.91 -15.33 -2.34
C SER A 121 -14.24 -13.96 -2.30
N ASP A 122 -13.06 -13.88 -2.91
CA ASP A 122 -12.31 -12.64 -3.07
C ASP A 122 -12.78 -11.90 -4.33
N MET A 123 -13.45 -10.76 -4.11
CA MET A 123 -13.98 -9.89 -5.14
C MET A 123 -13.02 -8.75 -5.53
N SER A 124 -11.77 -8.78 -5.07
CA SER A 124 -10.73 -7.85 -5.56
C SER A 124 -10.26 -8.18 -6.98
N GLY A 125 -10.44 -9.44 -7.41
CA GLY A 125 -9.90 -9.95 -8.68
C GLY A 125 -8.51 -10.60 -8.56
N ASN A 126 -7.92 -10.64 -7.37
CA ASN A 126 -6.58 -11.21 -7.15
C ASN A 126 -6.57 -12.72 -6.83
N GLY A 127 -7.75 -13.33 -6.67
CA GLY A 127 -7.90 -14.79 -6.55
C GLY A 127 -7.54 -15.33 -5.16
N HIS A 128 -7.69 -14.52 -4.12
CA HIS A 128 -7.44 -14.91 -2.74
C HIS A 128 -8.69 -15.44 -2.04
N ASP A 129 -9.45 -16.33 -2.69
CA ASP A 129 -10.69 -16.88 -2.12
C ASP A 129 -10.47 -17.49 -0.72
N GLY A 130 -11.38 -17.17 0.20
CA GLY A 130 -11.36 -17.67 1.57
C GLY A 130 -11.94 -19.08 1.69
N THR A 131 -11.31 -19.90 2.54
CA THR A 131 -11.85 -21.20 2.95
C THR A 131 -12.55 -21.06 4.30
N VAL A 132 -13.85 -21.39 4.32
CA VAL A 132 -14.69 -21.31 5.53
C VAL A 132 -14.57 -22.59 6.34
N ASN A 133 -14.18 -22.46 7.61
CA ASN A 133 -14.10 -23.56 8.57
C ASN A 133 -15.07 -23.29 9.72
N GLY A 134 -16.21 -23.97 9.71
CA GLY A 134 -17.22 -23.92 10.79
C GLY A 134 -18.13 -22.68 10.81
N ALA A 135 -17.61 -21.51 10.44
CA ALA A 135 -18.37 -20.26 10.42
C ALA A 135 -19.62 -20.35 9.52
N THR A 136 -20.72 -19.73 9.96
CA THR A 136 -22.01 -19.76 9.24
C THR A 136 -22.42 -18.37 8.77
N LEU A 137 -23.13 -18.30 7.65
CA LEU A 137 -23.68 -17.04 7.14
C LEU A 137 -24.62 -16.36 8.16
N ALA A 138 -24.57 -15.04 8.21
CA ALA A 138 -25.28 -14.21 9.17
C ALA A 138 -25.77 -12.91 8.55
N THR A 139 -26.60 -12.19 9.29
CA THR A 139 -27.09 -10.87 8.91
C THR A 139 -26.03 -9.80 9.12
N ASP A 140 -25.82 -8.91 8.15
CA ASP A 140 -24.86 -7.81 8.24
C ASP A 140 -25.37 -6.62 9.08
N ARG A 141 -24.56 -5.56 9.11
CA ARG A 141 -24.88 -4.29 9.80
C ARG A 141 -26.05 -3.50 9.23
N HIS A 142 -26.52 -3.84 8.03
CA HIS A 142 -27.65 -3.21 7.35
C HIS A 142 -28.91 -4.07 7.39
N GLY A 143 -28.89 -5.22 8.08
CA GLY A 143 -30.01 -6.14 8.12
C GLY A 143 -30.10 -7.07 6.91
N GLY A 144 -29.11 -7.06 6.01
CA GLY A 144 -29.02 -7.96 4.88
C GLY A 144 -28.69 -9.37 5.32
N SER A 145 -29.55 -10.34 4.99
CA SER A 145 -29.32 -11.76 5.27
C SER A 145 -28.16 -12.30 4.44
N GLU A 146 -27.36 -13.19 5.03
CA GLU A 146 -26.22 -13.86 4.36
C GLU A 146 -25.19 -12.87 3.80
N ARG A 147 -24.96 -11.77 4.54
CA ARG A 147 -23.99 -10.70 4.17
C ARG A 147 -22.84 -10.54 5.18
N ALA A 148 -22.70 -11.53 6.05
CA ALA A 148 -21.65 -11.61 7.07
C ALA A 148 -21.44 -13.08 7.47
N TYR A 149 -20.37 -13.34 8.23
CA TYR A 149 -20.16 -14.62 8.90
C TYR A 149 -20.27 -14.48 10.43
N SER A 150 -20.94 -15.44 11.05
CA SER A 150 -20.96 -15.65 12.50
C SER A 150 -19.95 -16.72 12.88
N PHE A 151 -19.22 -16.45 13.95
CA PHE A 151 -18.22 -17.34 14.53
C PHE A 151 -18.67 -17.66 15.95
N ASP A 152 -18.81 -18.94 16.29
CA ASP A 152 -19.36 -19.38 17.57
C ASP A 152 -18.40 -19.19 18.77
N GLY A 153 -17.15 -18.81 18.46
CA GLY A 153 -16.07 -18.59 19.41
C GLY A 153 -15.41 -19.88 19.92
N VAL A 154 -15.74 -21.05 19.37
CA VAL A 154 -15.16 -22.34 19.73
C VAL A 154 -14.01 -22.68 18.79
N ASN A 155 -14.29 -22.87 17.50
CA ASN A 155 -13.32 -23.35 16.53
C ASN A 155 -13.64 -22.92 15.09
N ASP A 156 -14.26 -21.75 14.92
CA ASP A 156 -14.59 -21.21 13.61
C ASP A 156 -13.52 -20.23 13.11
N TRP A 157 -13.15 -20.31 11.83
CA TRP A 157 -12.31 -19.32 11.16
C TRP A 157 -12.53 -19.31 9.64
N ILE A 158 -12.08 -18.23 9.00
CA ILE A 158 -11.92 -18.15 7.55
C ILE A 158 -10.44 -17.87 7.29
N GLU A 159 -9.84 -18.59 6.35
CA GLU A 159 -8.42 -18.43 6.00
C GLU A 159 -8.23 -18.26 4.49
N SER A 160 -7.21 -17.49 4.13
CA SER A 160 -6.76 -17.27 2.75
C SER A 160 -5.25 -17.01 2.73
N THR A 161 -4.60 -17.31 1.61
CA THR A 161 -3.19 -16.98 1.37
C THR A 161 -3.10 -15.78 0.45
N ILE A 162 -2.65 -14.65 0.97
CA ILE A 162 -2.56 -13.36 0.26
C ILE A 162 -1.14 -13.01 -0.19
N GLY A 163 -0.17 -13.92 -0.04
CA GLY A 163 1.24 -13.67 -0.33
C GLY A 163 2.00 -12.97 0.81
N GLN A 164 3.19 -12.47 0.49
CA GLN A 164 4.05 -11.74 1.42
C GLN A 164 3.94 -10.24 1.16
N HIS A 165 3.75 -9.48 2.23
CA HIS A 165 3.62 -8.03 2.21
C HIS A 165 4.44 -7.43 3.34
N ASP A 166 5.21 -6.38 3.05
CA ASP A 166 6.00 -5.67 4.07
C ASP A 166 5.10 -4.79 4.94
N THR A 167 4.05 -4.23 4.35
CA THR A 167 3.01 -3.47 5.03
C THR A 167 1.64 -3.84 4.45
N ILE A 168 0.63 -4.01 5.32
CA ILE A 168 -0.75 -4.27 4.93
C ILE A 168 -1.72 -3.50 5.82
N THR A 169 -2.76 -2.94 5.22
CA THR A 169 -3.91 -2.39 5.93
C THR A 169 -5.04 -3.40 5.93
N PHE A 170 -5.55 -3.74 7.11
CA PHE A 170 -6.76 -4.53 7.28
C PHE A 170 -7.91 -3.63 7.72
N THR A 171 -9.08 -3.82 7.12
CA THR A 171 -10.30 -3.14 7.55
C THR A 171 -11.50 -4.08 7.55
N SER A 172 -12.37 -3.98 8.55
CA SER A 172 -13.57 -4.81 8.65
C SER A 172 -14.63 -4.21 9.57
N TRP A 173 -15.88 -4.54 9.30
CA TRP A 173 -16.99 -4.37 10.25
C TRP A 173 -17.10 -5.62 11.12
N VAL A 174 -17.13 -5.44 12.43
CA VAL A 174 -17.18 -6.54 13.41
C VAL A 174 -18.30 -6.27 14.39
N ARG A 175 -19.00 -7.33 14.81
CA ARG A 175 -19.96 -7.32 15.91
C ARG A 175 -19.64 -8.48 16.85
N VAL A 176 -19.55 -8.19 18.13
CA VAL A 176 -19.27 -9.20 19.17
C VAL A 176 -20.51 -9.33 20.03
N ASP A 177 -21.15 -10.50 20.05
CA ASP A 177 -22.36 -10.68 20.87
C ASP A 177 -22.04 -10.75 22.37
N VAL A 178 -20.92 -11.39 22.74
CA VAL A 178 -20.46 -11.53 24.12
C VAL A 178 -18.93 -11.66 24.20
N PHE A 179 -18.31 -11.05 25.22
CA PHE A 179 -16.90 -11.27 25.54
C PHE A 179 -16.73 -12.39 26.57
N ASN A 180 -16.95 -13.65 26.16
CA ASN A 180 -16.82 -14.82 27.05
C ASN A 180 -15.51 -15.61 26.84
N LYS A 181 -14.76 -15.34 25.76
CA LYS A 181 -13.46 -15.95 25.47
C LYS A 181 -12.33 -15.13 26.08
N TYR A 182 -11.23 -15.81 26.43
CA TYR A 182 -10.05 -15.14 26.99
C TYR A 182 -9.28 -14.31 25.96
N TYR A 183 -9.22 -14.78 24.71
CA TYR A 183 -8.43 -14.14 23.64
C TYR A 183 -9.18 -14.23 22.29
N PRO A 184 -10.34 -13.57 22.16
CA PRO A 184 -11.06 -13.51 20.88
C PRO A 184 -10.22 -12.77 19.84
N LYS A 185 -10.20 -13.29 18.61
CA LYS A 185 -9.42 -12.75 17.49
C LYS A 185 -10.36 -12.21 16.41
N ILE A 186 -9.96 -11.12 15.77
CA ILE A 186 -10.62 -10.55 14.59
C ILE A 186 -9.88 -11.02 13.34
N VAL A 187 -8.56 -10.84 13.32
CA VAL A 187 -7.70 -11.22 12.20
C VAL A 187 -6.33 -11.64 12.73
N ALA A 188 -5.68 -12.56 12.03
CA ALA A 188 -4.35 -13.01 12.34
C ALA A 188 -3.56 -13.29 11.05
N PHE A 189 -2.28 -12.94 11.04
CA PHE A 189 -1.37 -13.11 9.91
C PHE A 189 -0.16 -13.96 10.31
N GLY A 190 0.23 -14.90 9.46
CA GLY A 190 1.38 -15.78 9.65
C GLY A 190 1.10 -17.23 9.26
N SER A 191 2.14 -17.95 8.81
CA SER A 191 2.04 -19.35 8.35
C SER A 191 2.33 -20.40 9.44
N VAL A 192 3.09 -20.05 10.47
CA VAL A 192 3.38 -20.91 11.65
C VAL A 192 3.39 -20.04 12.90
N HIS A 193 2.30 -20.13 13.68
CA HIS A 193 1.91 -19.15 14.72
C HIS A 193 1.60 -17.76 14.14
N PRO A 194 0.56 -17.06 14.62
CA PRO A 194 0.24 -15.75 14.09
C PRO A 194 1.33 -14.76 14.50
N VAL A 195 2.20 -14.42 13.55
CA VAL A 195 3.25 -13.41 13.68
C VAL A 195 2.63 -12.10 14.17
N PHE A 196 1.39 -11.81 13.76
CA PHE A 196 0.57 -10.73 14.30
C PHE A 196 -0.91 -11.14 14.38
N GLN A 197 -1.61 -10.66 15.39
CA GLN A 197 -3.07 -10.79 15.51
C GLN A 197 -3.69 -9.51 16.08
N VAL A 198 -4.86 -9.15 15.58
CA VAL A 198 -5.77 -8.16 16.18
C VAL A 198 -6.92 -8.91 16.84
N GLY A 199 -7.20 -8.59 18.09
CA GLY A 199 -8.27 -9.21 18.86
C GLY A 199 -8.77 -8.31 19.96
N PHE A 200 -9.54 -8.88 20.89
CA PHE A 200 -9.96 -8.16 22.10
C PHE A 200 -9.24 -8.69 23.32
N LEU A 201 -9.02 -7.81 24.29
CA LEU A 201 -8.81 -8.21 25.67
C LEU A 201 -10.08 -8.92 26.14
N GLY A 202 -10.01 -10.24 26.29
CA GLY A 202 -11.16 -11.08 26.61
C GLY A 202 -11.40 -11.24 28.11
N ASN A 203 -12.18 -12.25 28.48
CA ASN A 203 -12.67 -12.48 29.85
C ASN A 203 -11.63 -13.10 30.81
N THR A 204 -10.36 -12.70 30.74
CA THR A 204 -9.37 -13.17 31.73
C THR A 204 -9.61 -12.47 33.08
N PRO A 205 -9.34 -13.12 34.22
CA PRO A 205 -9.54 -12.48 35.53
C PRO A 205 -8.82 -11.13 35.68
N GLY A 206 -7.63 -10.99 35.09
CA GLY A 206 -6.88 -9.74 35.08
C GLY A 206 -7.62 -8.63 34.34
N TYR A 207 -8.01 -8.87 33.08
CA TYR A 207 -8.73 -7.86 32.29
C TYR A 207 -10.11 -7.52 32.89
N VAL A 208 -10.77 -8.49 33.52
CA VAL A 208 -12.02 -8.25 34.26
C VAL A 208 -11.77 -7.32 35.44
N SER A 209 -10.78 -7.62 36.28
CA SER A 209 -10.45 -6.79 37.45
C SER A 209 -10.03 -5.36 37.10
N GLN A 210 -9.45 -5.18 35.91
CA GLN A 210 -9.02 -3.89 35.38
C GLN A 210 -10.10 -3.18 34.54
N GLY A 211 -11.25 -3.83 34.28
CA GLY A 211 -12.31 -3.25 33.45
C GLY A 211 -11.99 -3.17 31.95
N LEU A 212 -10.99 -3.92 31.47
CA LEU A 212 -10.44 -3.84 30.11
C LEU A 212 -11.12 -4.75 29.09
N VAL A 213 -12.05 -5.62 29.52
CA VAL A 213 -12.74 -6.56 28.63
C VAL A 213 -13.43 -5.80 27.49
N GLY A 214 -13.14 -6.17 26.24
CA GLY A 214 -13.70 -5.56 25.03
C GLY A 214 -12.86 -4.42 24.44
N VAL A 215 -11.70 -4.10 25.02
CA VAL A 215 -10.69 -3.23 24.38
C VAL A 215 -9.99 -4.00 23.27
N ILE A 216 -9.81 -3.39 22.09
CA ILE A 216 -9.05 -3.96 20.98
C ILE A 216 -7.56 -3.88 21.31
N SER A 217 -6.86 -4.98 21.05
CA SER A 217 -5.42 -5.09 21.23
C SER A 217 -4.82 -5.87 20.06
N SER A 218 -3.64 -5.45 19.63
CA SER A 218 -2.79 -6.24 18.73
C SER A 218 -1.65 -6.87 19.51
N THR A 219 -1.25 -8.07 19.10
CA THR A 219 -0.11 -8.80 19.66
C THR A 219 0.67 -9.47 18.53
N SER A 220 2.00 -9.46 18.62
CA SER A 220 2.86 -10.30 17.79
C SER A 220 3.47 -11.43 18.63
N SER A 221 3.66 -12.61 18.02
CA SER A 221 4.11 -13.81 18.72
C SER A 221 5.55 -14.22 18.39
N ILE A 222 6.48 -13.27 18.28
CA ILE A 222 7.91 -13.60 18.16
C ILE A 222 8.55 -13.57 19.56
N GLY A 223 8.68 -14.73 20.19
CA GLY A 223 9.52 -14.95 21.39
C GLY A 223 9.05 -14.24 22.67
N ASN A 224 8.33 -14.96 23.54
CA ASN A 224 8.17 -14.70 24.99
C ASN A 224 8.08 -13.22 25.47
N GLY A 225 7.42 -12.37 24.70
CA GLY A 225 7.21 -10.96 25.00
C GLY A 225 6.16 -10.41 24.04
N GLY A 226 4.89 -10.44 24.46
CA GLY A 226 3.80 -9.89 23.65
C GLY A 226 4.04 -8.41 23.39
N HIS A 227 4.09 -8.02 22.11
CA HIS A 227 4.03 -6.61 21.77
C HIS A 227 2.65 -6.09 22.16
N ALA A 228 2.61 -5.03 22.97
CA ALA A 228 1.39 -4.29 23.23
C ALA A 228 1.26 -3.22 22.14
N SER A 229 0.11 -3.18 21.46
CA SER A 229 -0.27 -1.99 20.67
C SER A 229 -0.01 -0.71 21.48
N THR A 230 0.69 0.26 20.90
CA THR A 230 0.90 1.57 21.56
C THR A 230 -0.38 2.42 21.59
N VAL A 231 -1.41 2.00 20.85
CA VAL A 231 -2.73 2.65 20.77
C VAL A 231 -3.79 1.65 21.25
N GLN A 232 -4.50 2.01 22.33
CA GLN A 232 -5.65 1.25 22.81
C GLN A 232 -6.93 1.86 22.25
N SER A 233 -7.86 1.01 21.79
CA SER A 233 -9.20 1.47 21.42
C SER A 233 -10.03 1.77 22.68
N PRO A 234 -11.11 2.56 22.57
CA PRO A 234 -12.19 2.49 23.55
C PRO A 234 -12.70 1.05 23.69
N LYS A 235 -13.24 0.74 24.86
CA LYS A 235 -13.95 -0.52 25.09
C LYS A 235 -15.16 -0.61 24.16
N GLN A 236 -15.30 -1.72 23.45
CA GLN A 236 -16.44 -1.99 22.58
C GLN A 236 -17.60 -2.59 23.39
N ASN A 237 -18.83 -2.21 23.04
CA ASN A 237 -20.02 -2.79 23.63
C ASN A 237 -20.42 -4.07 22.88
N PRO A 238 -20.86 -5.11 23.61
CA PRO A 238 -21.44 -6.26 22.95
C PRO A 238 -22.73 -5.91 22.20
N GLY A 239 -22.98 -6.60 21.09
CA GLY A 239 -24.18 -6.46 20.27
C GLY A 239 -24.17 -5.30 19.28
N GLU A 240 -23.14 -4.44 19.29
CA GLU A 240 -22.98 -3.32 18.37
C GLU A 240 -22.00 -3.67 17.24
N TRP A 241 -22.25 -3.15 16.04
CA TRP A 241 -21.30 -3.17 14.93
C TRP A 241 -20.31 -2.01 15.09
N PHE A 242 -19.03 -2.29 14.92
CA PHE A 242 -17.97 -1.28 14.88
C PHE A 242 -17.04 -1.55 13.71
N HIS A 243 -16.40 -0.49 13.24
CA HIS A 243 -15.42 -0.54 12.16
C HIS A 243 -14.02 -0.60 12.75
N VAL A 244 -13.22 -1.56 12.30
CA VAL A 244 -11.83 -1.73 12.72
C VAL A 244 -10.95 -1.49 11.50
N THR A 245 -9.94 -0.62 11.65
CA THR A 245 -8.87 -0.44 10.67
C THR A 245 -7.54 -0.56 11.40
N SER A 246 -6.62 -1.34 10.85
CA SER A 246 -5.29 -1.54 11.43
C SER A 246 -4.26 -1.63 10.32
N ILE A 247 -3.14 -0.96 10.50
CA ILE A 247 -1.97 -1.04 9.62
C ILE A 247 -0.94 -1.92 10.32
N LEU A 248 -0.44 -2.91 9.59
CA LEU A 248 0.65 -3.77 10.00
C LEU A 248 1.82 -3.46 9.08
N GLY A 249 2.99 -3.20 9.64
CA GLY A 249 4.23 -3.08 8.88
C GLY A 249 5.37 -3.77 9.62
N ILE A 250 6.39 -4.19 8.88
CA ILE A 250 7.72 -4.40 9.47
C ILE A 250 8.30 -3.02 9.79
N ASN A 251 8.65 -2.76 11.05
CA ASN A 251 9.44 -1.58 11.37
C ASN A 251 10.84 -1.79 10.78
N GLU A 252 11.24 -0.96 9.81
CA GLU A 252 12.66 -0.76 9.49
C GLU A 252 13.35 0.13 10.55
#